data_AF-A0A3Q2NP99-F1
#
_entry.id   AF-A0A3Q2NP99-F1
#
_cell.length_a   1.000
_cell.length_b   1.000
_cell.length_c   1.000
_cell.angle_alpha   90.00
_cell.angle_beta   90.00
_cell.angle_gamma   90.00
#
_symmetry.space_group_name_H-M   'P 1'
#
loop_
_entity.id
_entity.type
_entity.pdbx_description
1 polymer ?
#
loop_
_entity_poly.entity_id
_entity_poly.type
_entity_poly.pdbx_seq_one_letter_code
_entity_poly.pdbx_strand_id
1 'polypeptide(L)' 'MLEAVSDFQGQSFNKLRRSCLRRGALFKDPLFPATNQSLFYKRAPPPGLTWKRPRVSLAWNKSLHG' A
#
# COMPACT_ATOMS: atom_id res chain seq x y z
N MET A 1 -20.31 22.76 -6.84
CA MET A 1 -20.84 21.51 -6.27
C MET A 1 -19.64 20.59 -6.14
N LEU A 2 -19.21 20.26 -4.91
CA LEU A 2 -18.12 19.30 -4.73
C LEU A 2 -18.66 17.94 -5.19
N GLU A 3 -18.08 17.36 -6.23
CA GLU A 3 -18.53 16.06 -6.72
C GLU A 3 -18.48 15.01 -5.60
N ALA A 4 -19.52 14.19 -5.51
CA ALA A 4 -19.59 13.14 -4.51
C ALA A 4 -18.48 12.11 -4.79
N VAL A 5 -17.65 11.86 -3.79
CA VAL A 5 -16.62 10.81 -3.86
C VAL A 5 -17.31 9.46 -3.96
N SER A 6 -17.09 8.77 -5.08
CA SER A 6 -17.59 7.41 -5.31
C SER A 6 -16.54 6.35 -4.95
N ASP A 7 -17.01 5.23 -4.41
CA ASP A 7 -16.13 4.09 -4.10
C ASP A 7 -15.64 3.45 -5.41
N PHE A 8 -14.33 3.37 -5.61
CA PHE A 8 -13.75 2.62 -6.73
C PHE A 8 -13.85 1.11 -6.46
N GLN A 9 -14.42 0.35 -7.40
CA GLN A 9 -14.51 -1.12 -7.33
C GLN A 9 -15.10 -1.63 -5.99
N GLY A 10 -16.05 -0.88 -5.40
CA GLY A 10 -16.68 -1.21 -4.12
C GLY A 10 -15.78 -1.07 -2.88
N GLN A 11 -14.59 -0.48 -3.02
CA GLN A 11 -13.61 -0.31 -1.93
C GLN A 11 -13.94 0.91 -1.04
N SER A 12 -14.83 0.73 -0.08
CA SER A 12 -15.10 1.77 0.92
C SER A 12 -13.96 1.92 1.94
N PHE A 13 -13.24 3.05 1.89
CA PHE A 13 -12.11 3.34 2.79
C PHE A 13 -12.46 3.13 4.27
N ASN A 14 -13.59 3.68 4.73
CA ASN A 14 -14.01 3.60 6.14
C ASN A 14 -14.35 2.18 6.57
N LYS A 15 -14.88 1.34 5.68
CA LYS A 15 -15.14 -0.08 5.98
C LYS A 15 -13.82 -0.86 6.06
N LEU A 16 -12.93 -0.65 5.08
CA LEU A 16 -11.62 -1.31 5.01
C LEU A 16 -10.74 -0.98 6.23
N ARG A 17 -10.63 0.30 6.59
CA ARG A 17 -9.85 0.77 7.74
C ARG A 17 -10.34 0.13 9.04
N ARG A 18 -11.64 0.19 9.32
CA ARG A 18 -12.23 -0.42 10.53
C ARG A 18 -11.99 -1.91 10.58
N SER A 19 -12.16 -2.61 9.45
CA SER A 19 -11.95 -4.04 9.33
C SER A 19 -10.49 -4.44 9.64
N CYS A 20 -9.52 -3.70 9.12
CA CYS A 20 -8.09 -3.94 9.39
C CYS A 20 -7.72 -3.69 10.85
N LEU A 21 -8.20 -2.58 11.44
CA LEU A 21 -7.95 -2.25 12.84
C LEU A 21 -8.52 -3.32 13.78
N ARG A 22 -9.75 -3.81 13.53
CA ARG A 22 -10.35 -4.89 14.33
C ARG A 22 -9.54 -6.18 14.30
N ARG A 23 -8.90 -6.49 13.17
CA ARG A 23 -8.05 -7.68 13.03
C ARG A 23 -6.61 -7.48 13.54
N GLY A 24 -6.23 -6.26 13.91
CA GLY A 24 -4.82 -5.93 14.18
C GLY A 24 -3.91 -6.10 12.97
N ALA A 25 -4.46 -6.02 11.75
CA ALA A 25 -3.74 -6.27 10.51
C ALA A 25 -3.55 -5.00 9.69
N LEU A 26 -2.48 -4.94 8.89
CA LEU A 26 -2.27 -3.85 7.95
C LEU A 26 -2.95 -4.17 6.61
N PHE A 27 -3.62 -3.17 6.03
CA PHE A 27 -4.29 -3.33 4.75
C PHE A 27 -3.30 -3.64 3.62
N LYS A 28 -3.64 -4.61 2.78
CA LYS A 28 -2.99 -4.91 1.50
C LYS A 28 -4.06 -4.76 0.43
N ASP A 29 -3.82 -3.92 -0.56
CA ASP A 29 -4.80 -3.66 -1.62
C ASP A 29 -4.83 -4.83 -2.60
N PRO A 30 -5.97 -5.52 -2.77
CA PRO A 30 -6.10 -6.59 -3.75
C PRO A 30 -6.10 -6.08 -5.20
N LEU A 31 -6.50 -4.82 -5.45
CA LEU A 31 -6.58 -4.26 -6.79
C LEU A 31 -5.28 -3.59 -7.24
N PHE A 32 -4.40 -3.29 -6.28
CA PHE A 32 -3.07 -2.75 -6.54
C PHE A 32 -2.03 -3.41 -5.61
N PRO A 33 -1.73 -4.70 -5.84
CA PRO A 33 -0.89 -5.47 -4.94
C PRO A 33 0.56 -5.00 -4.96
N ALA A 34 1.29 -5.18 -3.86
CA ALA A 34 2.72 -4.86 -3.76
C ALA A 34 3.60 -5.88 -4.53
N THR A 35 3.42 -5.95 -5.85
CA THR A 35 4.09 -6.88 -6.78
C THR A 35 4.61 -6.12 -8.00
N ASN A 36 5.38 -6.80 -8.85
CA ASN A 36 5.93 -6.21 -10.07
C ASN A 36 4.85 -5.79 -11.07
N GLN A 37 3.68 -6.44 -11.05
CA GLN A 37 2.55 -6.10 -11.93
C GLN A 37 2.00 -4.69 -11.65
N SER A 38 2.17 -4.17 -10.43
CA SER A 38 1.75 -2.82 -10.06
C SER A 38 2.81 -1.75 -10.35
N LEU A 39 3.99 -2.12 -10.85
CA LEU A 39 5.07 -1.17 -11.15
C LEU A 39 5.09 -0.78 -12.63
N PHE A 40 4.97 -1.77 -13.52
CA PHE A 40 5.17 -1.56 -14.95
C PHE A 40 4.25 -2.45 -15.78
N TYR A 41 3.70 -1.89 -16.85
CA TYR A 41 2.80 -2.63 -17.76
C TYR A 41 3.54 -3.61 -18.68
N LYS A 42 4.69 -3.21 -19.23
CA LYS A 42 5.37 -3.93 -20.34
C LYS A 42 6.82 -4.33 -20.07
N ARG A 43 7.41 -3.89 -18.95
CA ARG A 43 8.83 -4.15 -18.64
C ARG A 43 9.01 -4.69 -17.23
N ALA A 44 10.04 -5.49 -17.03
CA ALA A 44 10.45 -5.88 -15.69
C ALA A 44 10.95 -4.67 -14.89
N PRO A 45 10.65 -4.59 -13.58
CA PRO A 45 11.28 -3.60 -12.72
C PRO A 45 12.78 -3.86 -12.58
N PRO A 46 13.59 -2.82 -12.31
CA PRO A 46 15.00 -2.99 -11.98
C PRO A 46 15.18 -3.97 -10.79
N PRO A 47 16.28 -4.74 -10.77
CA PRO A 47 16.57 -5.63 -9.64
C PRO A 47 16.79 -4.82 -8.35
N GLY A 48 16.54 -5.44 -7.20
CA GLY A 48 16.74 -4.83 -5.88
C GLY A 48 15.58 -3.96 -5.38
N LEU A 49 14.50 -3.79 -6.15
CA LEU A 49 13.32 -3.06 -5.70
C LEU A 49 12.51 -3.89 -4.70
N THR A 50 12.24 -3.32 -3.52
CA THR A 50 11.46 -3.95 -2.46
C THR A 50 10.35 -3.02 -1.97
N TRP A 51 9.14 -3.54 -1.88
CA TRP A 51 8.01 -2.83 -1.28
C TRP A 51 8.17 -2.73 0.24
N LYS A 52 8.22 -1.51 0.77
CA LYS A 52 8.31 -1.24 2.21
C LYS A 52 7.23 -0.25 2.64
N ARG A 53 6.73 -0.40 3.87
CA ARG A 53 5.86 0.61 4.49
C ARG A 53 6.72 1.74 5.08
N PRO A 54 6.21 2.98 5.17
CA PRO A 54 6.97 4.12 5.72
C PRO A 54 7.62 3.84 7.08
N ARG A 55 6.89 3.19 8.00
CA ARG A 55 7.43 2.82 9.32
C ARG A 55 8.66 1.91 9.25
N VAL A 56 8.68 0.97 8.30
CA VAL A 56 9.82 0.06 8.11
C VAL A 56 11.00 0.86 7.56
N SER A 57 10.80 1.65 6.51
CA SER A 57 11.88 2.45 5.92
C SER A 57 12.50 3.44 6.91
N LEU A 58 11.69 4.08 7.76
CA LEU A 58 12.19 4.97 8.81
C LEU A 58 13.00 4.25 9.87
N ALA A 59 12.60 3.05 10.29
CA ALA A 59 13.36 2.24 11.24
C ALA A 59 14.74 1.86 10.66
N TRP A 60 14.78 1.49 9.38
CA TRP A 60 16.04 1.16 8.70
C TRP A 60 16.99 2.35 8.63
N ASN A 61 16.50 3.54 8.26
CA ASN A 61 17.35 4.74 8.22
C ASN A 61 17.93 5.09 9.60
N LYS A 62 17.16 4.88 10.69
CA LYS A 62 17.65 5.07 12.05
C LYS A 62 18.74 4.08 12.41
N SER A 63 18.60 2.81 12.04
CA SER A 63 19.62 1.78 12.28
C SER A 63 20.91 1.97 11.47
N LEU A 64 20.89 2.75 10.39
CA LEU A 64 22.08 3.02 9.57
C LEU A 64 22.91 4.21 10.06
N HIS A 65 22.36 5.06 10.92
CA HIS A 65 23.02 6.28 11.44
C HIS A 65 23.19 6.23 12.97
N GLY A 66 23.09 5.04 13.57
CA GLY A 66 23.28 4.80 15.01
C GLY A 66 24.49 3.93 15.27
#